data_AF-A0A6C0C2L7-F1
#
_entry.id   AF-A0A6C0C2L7-F1
#
_cell.length_a   1.000
_cell.length_b   1.000
_cell.length_c   1.000
_cell.angle_alpha   90.00
_cell.angle_beta   90.00
_cell.angle_gamma   90.00
#
_symmetry.space_group_name_H-M   'P 1'
#
loop_
_entity.id
_entity.type
_entity.pdbx_description
1 polymer ?
#
loop_
_entity_poly.entity_id
_entity_poly.type
_entity_poly.pdbx_seq_one_letter_code
_entity_poly.pdbx_strand_id
1 'polypeptide(L)'
;MQTLYNILFIAIVMLLLDRIYIQYVVLPMGFGKMIQNIQGSPMTIDLFAAIACYITLILTLWYFIVYQNKSIFDAFLLGLAIYAVYEFTNYATIKKWNLRILLTDILWGGTLFALTTFFLYMFNKTPIVFN
;
A
#
# COMPACT_ATOMS: atom_id res chain seq x y z
N MET A 1 14.39 21.07 -1.17
CA MET A 1 13.12 21.36 -1.86
C MET A 1 12.62 20.17 -2.66
N GLN A 2 13.39 19.61 -3.62
CA GLN A 2 12.98 18.44 -4.42
C GLN A 2 12.53 17.24 -3.58
N THR A 3 13.24 16.92 -2.49
CA THR A 3 12.89 15.81 -1.59
C THR A 3 11.49 15.97 -0.98
N LEU A 4 11.16 17.18 -0.50
CA LEU A 4 9.85 17.46 0.10
C LEU A 4 8.74 17.34 -0.95
N TYR A 5 8.97 17.86 -2.17
CA TYR A 5 8.02 17.71 -3.27
C TYR A 5 7.77 16.25 -3.63
N ASN A 6 8.82 15.43 -3.70
CA ASN A 6 8.68 14.00 -3.97
C ASN A 6 7.86 13.30 -2.88
N ILE A 7 8.13 13.56 -1.59
CA ILE A 7 7.39 12.97 -0.47
C ILE A 7 5.92 13.37 -0.52
N LEU A 8 5.61 14.65 -0.75
CA LEU A 8 4.23 15.13 -0.86
C LEU A 8 3.51 14.53 -2.07
N PHE A 9 4.19 14.41 -3.20
CA PHE A 9 3.63 13.80 -4.40
C PHE A 9 3.33 12.31 -4.16
N ILE A 10 4.26 11.57 -3.55
CA ILE A 10 4.05 10.18 -3.14
C ILE A 10 2.82 10.07 -2.24
N ALA A 11 2.73 10.92 -1.21
CA ALA A 11 1.61 10.91 -0.27
C ALA A 11 0.26 11.10 -0.99
N ILE A 12 0.15 12.10 -1.86
CA ILE A 12 -1.08 12.38 -2.59
C ILE A 12 -1.45 11.22 -3.51
N VAL A 13 -0.52 10.76 -4.35
CA VAL A 13 -0.81 9.70 -5.33
C VAL A 13 -1.14 8.39 -4.65
N MET A 14 -0.37 7.99 -3.63
CA MET A 14 -0.60 6.76 -2.88
C MET A 14 -1.98 6.77 -2.21
N LEU A 15 -2.34 7.86 -1.51
CA LEU A 15 -3.64 7.97 -0.84
C LEU A 15 -4.81 7.98 -1.83
N LEU A 16 -4.65 8.62 -2.99
CA LEU A 16 -5.71 8.63 -4.01
C LEU A 16 -5.92 7.25 -4.63
N LEU A 17 -4.84 6.58 -5.04
CA LEU A 17 -4.91 5.22 -5.59
C LEU A 17 -5.49 4.25 -4.57
N ASP A 18 -5.01 4.31 -3.33
CA ASP A 18 -5.44 3.38 -2.27
C ASP A 18 -6.89 3.61 -1.87
N ARG A 19 -7.36 4.87 -1.83
CA ARG A 19 -8.77 5.17 -1.63
C ARG A 19 -9.66 4.55 -2.71
N ILE A 20 -9.25 4.60 -3.97
CA ILE A 20 -9.98 3.98 -5.09
C ILE A 20 -10.04 2.47 -4.86
N TYR A 21 -8.91 1.83 -4.58
CA TYR A 21 -8.87 0.39 -4.32
C TYR A 21 -9.74 -0.03 -3.12
N ILE A 22 -9.65 0.67 -1.99
CA ILE A 22 -10.45 0.37 -0.81
C ILE A 22 -11.94 0.48 -1.13
N GLN A 23 -12.36 1.58 -1.78
CA GLN A 23 -13.77 1.85 -2.04
C GLN A 23 -14.39 0.88 -3.06
N TYR A 24 -13.64 0.51 -4.09
CA TYR A 24 -14.18 -0.25 -5.23
C TYR A 24 -13.79 -1.73 -5.24
N VAL A 25 -12.80 -2.15 -4.46
CA VAL A 25 -12.31 -3.54 -4.43
C VAL A 25 -12.47 -4.14 -3.03
N VAL A 26 -11.80 -3.58 -2.02
CA VAL A 26 -11.74 -4.17 -0.67
C VAL A 26 -13.09 -4.17 0.05
N LEU A 27 -13.78 -3.03 0.07
CA LEU A 27 -15.08 -2.93 0.73
C LEU A 27 -16.15 -3.83 0.06
N PRO A 28 -16.29 -3.85 -1.29
CA PRO A 28 -17.19 -4.78 -1.97
C PRO A 28 -16.85 -6.25 -1.76
N MET A 29 -15.57 -6.62 -1.61
CA MET A 29 -15.15 -7.98 -1.27
C MET A 29 -15.54 -8.41 0.15
N GLY A 30 -16.00 -7.48 0.99
CA GLY A 30 -16.52 -7.77 2.31
C GLY A 30 -15.49 -7.70 3.44
N PHE A 31 -14.41 -6.94 3.28
CA PHE A 31 -13.41 -6.74 4.35
C PHE A 31 -14.03 -6.29 5.67
N GLY A 32 -14.92 -5.30 5.66
CA GLY A 32 -15.60 -4.83 6.88
C GLY A 32 -16.42 -5.94 7.57
N LYS A 33 -17.06 -6.81 6.79
CA LYS A 33 -17.78 -7.98 7.33
C LYS A 33 -16.82 -9.03 7.88
N MET A 34 -15.68 -9.26 7.24
CA MET A 34 -14.62 -10.13 7.74
C MET A 34 -14.14 -9.66 9.12
N ILE A 35 -13.79 -8.37 9.25
CA ILE A 35 -13.34 -7.79 10.52
C ILE A 35 -14.44 -7.88 11.58
N GLN A 36 -15.69 -7.57 11.25
CA GLN A 36 -16.81 -7.71 12.17
C GLN A 36 -16.99 -9.16 12.65
N ASN A 37 -16.83 -10.15 11.77
CA ASN A 37 -16.91 -11.57 12.11
C ASN A 37 -15.75 -12.07 13.00
N ILE A 38 -14.60 -11.37 12.94
CA ILE A 38 -13.43 -11.64 13.78
C ILE A 38 -13.60 -11.00 15.17
N GLN A 39 -13.98 -9.72 15.22
CA GLN A 39 -14.02 -8.92 16.45
C GLN A 39 -15.33 -9.07 17.24
N GLY A 40 -16.44 -9.44 16.58
CA GLY A 40 -17.77 -9.49 17.19
C GLY A 40 -18.48 -8.13 17.31
N SER A 41 -17.87 -7.06 16.81
CA SER A 41 -18.42 -5.70 16.77
C SER A 41 -18.20 -5.07 15.40
N PRO A 42 -18.95 -4.01 15.02
CA PRO A 42 -18.72 -3.30 13.77
C PRO A 42 -17.28 -2.78 13.67
N MET A 43 -16.68 -2.88 12.48
CA MET A 43 -15.35 -2.35 12.21
C MET A 43 -15.32 -0.83 12.42
N THR A 44 -14.38 -0.36 13.23
CA THR A 44 -14.06 1.06 13.39
C THR A 44 -12.63 1.31 12.92
N ILE A 45 -12.35 2.53 12.48
CA ILE A 45 -11.02 2.94 12.02
C ILE A 45 -10.36 3.75 13.13
N ASP A 46 -9.19 3.30 13.59
CA ASP A 46 -8.30 4.11 14.41
C ASP A 46 -7.50 5.06 13.51
N LEU A 47 -7.76 6.36 13.62
CA LEU A 47 -7.15 7.35 12.74
C LEU A 47 -5.65 7.53 13.00
N PHE A 48 -5.20 7.37 14.24
CA PHE A 48 -3.79 7.51 14.59
C PHE A 48 -2.97 6.37 13.96
N ALA A 49 -3.44 5.13 14.11
CA ALA A 49 -2.81 3.97 13.49
C ALA A 49 -2.82 4.05 11.96
N ALA A 50 -3.92 4.51 11.35
CA ALA A 50 -4.01 4.71 9.90
C ALA A 50 -2.99 5.74 9.40
N ILE A 51 -2.87 6.89 10.07
CA ILE A 51 -1.89 7.93 9.73
C ILE A 51 -0.46 7.39 9.88
N ALA A 52 -0.16 6.69 10.98
CA ALA A 52 1.15 6.10 11.20
C ALA A 52 1.52 5.06 10.12
N CYS A 53 0.55 4.25 9.69
CA CYS A 53 0.72 3.31 8.60
C CYS A 53 1.11 4.03 7.30
N TYR A 54 0.34 5.04 6.87
CA TYR A 54 0.64 5.76 5.64
C TYR A 54 1.97 6.51 5.70
N ILE A 55 2.30 7.17 6.82
CA ILE A 55 3.62 7.81 7.00
C ILE A 55 4.73 6.78 6.79
N THR A 56 4.58 5.58 7.37
CA THR A 56 5.56 4.50 7.23
C THR A 56 5.70 4.05 5.78
N LEU A 57 4.59 3.84 5.07
CA LEU A 57 4.60 3.44 3.66
C LEU A 57 5.23 4.51 2.76
N ILE A 58 4.87 5.78 2.96
CA ILE A 58 5.38 6.92 2.20
C ILE A 58 6.89 7.06 2.37
N LEU A 59 7.38 7.04 3.62
CA LEU A 59 8.81 7.17 3.91
C LEU A 59 9.61 5.96 3.42
N THR A 60 9.04 4.75 3.52
CA THR A 60 9.65 3.53 3.02
C THR A 60 9.81 3.57 1.51
N LEU A 61 8.75 3.91 0.77
CA LEU A 61 8.82 4.05 -0.68
C LEU A 61 9.79 5.16 -1.10
N TRP A 62 9.73 6.30 -0.42
CA TRP A 62 10.64 7.40 -0.68
C TRP A 62 12.11 7.00 -0.48
N TYR A 63 12.45 6.40 0.65
CA TYR A 63 13.85 6.11 0.99
C TYR A 63 14.43 4.96 0.17
N PHE A 64 13.72 3.83 0.07
CA PHE A 64 14.29 2.62 -0.55
C PHE A 64 14.21 2.64 -2.08
N ILE A 65 13.23 3.35 -2.66
CA ILE A 65 13.02 3.37 -4.11
C ILE A 65 13.41 4.72 -4.71
N VAL A 66 12.72 5.78 -4.30
CA VAL A 66 12.80 7.07 -4.99
C VAL A 66 14.14 7.75 -4.76
N TYR A 67 14.61 7.82 -3.52
CA TYR A 67 15.89 8.43 -3.17
C TYR A 67 17.08 7.69 -3.80
N GLN A 68 16.94 6.38 -3.96
CA GLN A 68 17.97 5.50 -4.53
C GLN A 68 17.83 5.31 -6.05
N ASN A 69 16.86 5.98 -6.70
CA ASN A 69 16.52 5.84 -8.12
C ASN A 69 16.39 4.37 -8.57
N LYS A 70 15.68 3.55 -7.79
CA LYS A 70 15.46 2.13 -8.09
C LYS A 70 14.40 1.93 -9.18
N SER A 71 14.35 0.71 -9.72
CA SER A 71 13.39 0.37 -10.78
C SER A 71 11.94 0.33 -10.25
N ILE A 72 10.97 0.41 -11.16
CA ILE A 72 9.56 0.20 -10.82
C ILE A 72 9.33 -1.23 -10.28
N PHE A 73 10.07 -2.22 -10.79
CA PHE A 73 9.98 -3.58 -10.31
C PHE A 73 10.52 -3.74 -8.89
N ASP A 74 11.59 -3.04 -8.51
CA ASP A 74 12.05 -2.98 -7.12
C ASP A 74 10.97 -2.41 -6.21
N ALA A 75 10.24 -1.38 -6.66
CA ALA A 75 9.12 -0.81 -5.93
C ALA A 75 7.97 -1.80 -5.77
N PHE A 76 7.63 -2.53 -6.84
CA PHE A 76 6.64 -3.60 -6.81
C PHE A 76 7.00 -4.67 -5.77
N LEU A 77 8.24 -5.16 -5.79
CA LEU A 77 8.71 -6.17 -4.85
C LEU A 77 8.68 -5.67 -3.40
N LEU A 78 9.08 -4.42 -3.16
CA LEU A 78 9.04 -3.82 -1.83
C LEU A 78 7.60 -3.74 -1.29
N GLY A 79 6.67 -3.23 -2.10
CA GLY A 79 5.25 -3.13 -1.72
C GLY A 79 4.62 -4.50 -1.49
N LEU A 80 4.90 -5.46 -2.37
CA LEU A 80 4.43 -6.84 -2.26
C LEU A 80 4.94 -7.48 -0.97
N ALA A 81 6.21 -7.29 -0.62
CA ALA A 81 6.79 -7.86 0.59
C ALA A 81 6.15 -7.29 1.87
N ILE A 82 5.94 -5.97 1.95
CA ILE A 82 5.33 -5.33 3.12
C ILE A 82 3.90 -5.84 3.34
N TYR A 83 3.09 -5.87 2.29
CA TYR A 83 1.71 -6.35 2.39
C TYR A 83 1.66 -7.86 2.66
N ALA A 84 2.56 -8.65 2.05
CA ALA A 84 2.67 -10.08 2.35
C ALA A 84 3.01 -10.34 3.81
N VAL A 85 3.95 -9.60 4.41
CA VAL A 85 4.28 -9.74 5.83
C VAL A 85 3.07 -9.45 6.71
N TYR A 86 2.35 -8.36 6.46
CA TYR A 86 1.14 -8.01 7.22
C TYR A 86 0.06 -9.09 7.09
N GLU A 87 -0.27 -9.45 5.85
CA GLU A 87 -1.36 -10.36 5.54
C GLU A 87 -1.08 -11.80 6.01
N PHE A 88 0.12 -12.33 5.77
CA PHE A 88 0.47 -13.67 6.23
C PHE A 88 0.57 -13.73 7.76
N THR A 89 1.01 -12.66 8.42
CA THR A 89 0.99 -12.60 9.90
C THR A 89 -0.44 -12.67 10.43
N ASN A 90 -1.37 -11.93 9.84
CA ASN A 90 -2.78 -12.00 10.21
C ASN A 90 -3.39 -13.37 9.90
N TYR A 91 -3.11 -13.95 8.74
CA TYR A 91 -3.61 -15.28 8.39
C TYR A 91 -3.08 -16.39 9.31
N ALA A 92 -1.82 -16.26 9.77
CA ALA A 92 -1.23 -17.21 10.72
C ALA A 92 -1.83 -17.10 12.13
N THR A 93 -2.32 -15.92 12.52
CA THR A 93 -2.75 -15.63 13.90
C THR A 93 -4.27 -15.51 14.08
N ILE A 94 -5.02 -15.23 13.01
CA ILE A 94 -6.46 -14.95 13.02
C ILE A 94 -7.23 -15.99 12.19
N LYS A 95 -7.98 -16.86 12.88
CA LYS A 95 -8.69 -18.00 12.26
C LYS A 95 -9.64 -17.66 11.11
N LYS A 96 -10.30 -16.50 11.14
CA LYS A 96 -11.32 -16.11 10.16
C LYS A 96 -10.80 -15.11 9.12
N TRP A 97 -9.48 -15.03 8.95
CA TRP A 97 -8.88 -14.19 7.92
C TRP A 97 -9.13 -14.76 6.52
N ASN A 98 -9.63 -13.95 5.60
CA ASN A 98 -10.10 -14.42 4.29
C ASN A 98 -8.94 -14.51 3.30
N LEU A 99 -8.68 -15.72 2.77
CA LEU A 99 -7.59 -15.97 1.83
C LEU A 99 -7.69 -15.17 0.53
N ARG A 100 -8.90 -14.93 0.01
CA ARG A 100 -9.11 -14.18 -1.23
C ARG A 100 -8.77 -12.70 -1.06
N ILE A 101 -9.22 -12.10 0.04
CA ILE A 101 -8.89 -10.72 0.40
C ILE A 101 -7.39 -10.59 0.56
N LEU A 102 -6.78 -11.51 1.32
CA LEU A 102 -5.34 -11.57 1.53
C LEU A 102 -4.54 -11.54 0.22
N LEU A 103 -4.82 -12.45 -0.71
CA LEU A 103 -4.05 -12.54 -1.95
C LEU A 103 -4.23 -11.29 -2.82
N THR A 104 -5.43 -10.69 -2.76
CA THR A 104 -5.72 -9.44 -3.47
C THR A 104 -4.93 -8.28 -2.88
N ASP A 105 -4.83 -8.21 -1.55
CA ASP A 105 -4.14 -7.12 -0.86
C ASP A 105 -2.63 -7.18 -1.04
N ILE A 106 -2.05 -8.39 -1.05
CA ILE A 106 -0.62 -8.58 -1.37
C ILE A 106 -0.29 -8.07 -2.77
N LEU A 107 -1.11 -8.42 -3.78
CA LEU A 107 -0.92 -7.94 -5.15
C LEU A 107 -1.14 -6.43 -5.26
N TRP A 108 -2.11 -5.90 -4.51
CA TRP A 108 -2.34 -4.46 -4.46
C TRP A 108 -1.16 -3.71 -3.85
N GLY A 109 -0.57 -4.19 -2.76
CA GLY A 109 0.60 -3.55 -2.14
C GLY A 109 1.76 -3.32 -3.12
N GLY A 110 2.09 -4.34 -3.91
CA GLY A 110 3.08 -4.20 -4.98
C GLY A 110 2.62 -3.25 -6.09
N THR A 111 1.37 -3.38 -6.53
CA THR A 111 0.79 -2.52 -7.58
C THR A 111 0.76 -1.04 -7.17
N LEU A 112 0.40 -0.75 -5.93
CA LEU A 112 0.36 0.59 -5.35
C LEU A 112 1.74 1.22 -5.38
N PHE A 113 2.77 0.53 -4.87
CA PHE A 113 4.14 1.03 -4.86
C PHE A 113 4.68 1.25 -6.29
N ALA A 114 4.41 0.32 -7.19
CA ALA A 114 4.81 0.42 -8.60
C ALA A 114 4.15 1.63 -9.29
N LEU A 115 2.83 1.78 -9.17
CA LEU A 115 2.08 2.89 -9.79
C LEU A 115 2.48 4.25 -9.19
N THR A 116 2.62 4.35 -7.87
CA THR A 116 3.08 5.59 -7.24
C THR A 116 4.47 5.99 -7.72
N THR A 117 5.39 5.03 -7.85
CA THR A 117 6.74 5.26 -8.40
C THR A 117 6.67 5.69 -9.86
N PHE A 118 5.90 4.99 -10.68
CA PHE A 118 5.72 5.29 -12.10
C PHE A 118 5.22 6.73 -12.32
N PHE A 119 4.17 7.14 -11.62
CA PHE A 119 3.63 8.50 -11.75
C PHE A 119 4.62 9.57 -11.29
N LEU A 120 5.37 9.31 -10.21
CA LEU A 120 6.39 10.26 -9.75
C LEU A 120 7.54 10.39 -10.76
N TYR A 121 8.03 9.27 -11.32
CA TYR A 121 9.12 9.29 -12.29
C TYR A 121 8.70 9.98 -13.58
N MET A 122 7.48 9.75 -14.03
CA MET A 122 6.90 10.48 -15.16
C MET A 122 6.81 11.99 -14.89
N PHE A 123 6.34 12.38 -13.69
CA PHE A 123 6.25 13.78 -13.29
C PHE A 123 7.62 14.46 -13.22
N ASN A 124 8.62 13.77 -12.67
CA ASN A 124 10.00 14.26 -12.55
C ASN A 124 10.82 14.14 -13.85
N LYS A 125 10.29 13.49 -14.89
CA LYS A 125 11.03 13.09 -16.10
C LYS A 125 12.27 12.25 -15.79
N THR A 126 12.23 11.48 -14.70
CA THR A 126 13.26 10.50 -14.35
C THR A 126 13.21 9.36 -15.39
N PRO A 127 14.36 8.88 -15.91
CA PRO A 127 14.37 7.72 -16.79
C PRO A 127 13.68 6.53 -16.12
N ILE A 128 12.65 6.00 -16.78
CA ILE A 128 11.89 4.87 -16.26
C ILE A 128 12.66 3.59 -16.59
N VAL A 129 13.18 2.94 -15.56
CA VAL A 129 13.79 1.62 -15.64
C VAL A 129 12.81 0.61 -15.06
N PHE A 130 12.36 -0.34 -15.88
CA PHE A 130 11.46 -1.40 -15.44
C PHE A 130 12.21 -2.54 -14.75
N ASN A 131 13.53 -2.66 -14.97
CA ASN A 131 14.40 -3.74 -14.52
C ASN A 131 15.88 -3.37 -14.68
#